data_AF-A0A6M1LRC5-F1
#
_entry.id   AF-A0A6M1LRC5-F1
#
_cell.length_a   1.000
_cell.length_b   1.000
_cell.length_c   1.000
_cell.angle_alpha   90.00
_cell.angle_beta   90.00
_cell.angle_gamma   90.00
#
_symmetry.space_group_name_H-M   'P 1'
#
loop_
_entity.id
_entity.type
_entity.pdbx_description
1 polymer ?
#
loop_
_entity_poly.entity_id
_entity_poly.type
_entity_poly.pdbx_seq_one_letter_code
_entity_poly.pdbx_strand_id
1 'polypeptide(L)'
;MAQPACPPRGTPALNVSLSDPEPRVLPPLPAWQLRQMAEGEETEVGPPLHHLGLTLSRVEWRSEITARSGGASAAGVCAVPSEIRLTLVHAEHIIRLAREIPRGGCLAGEVLAHERRHAEVNRRTLREAAEGLRSVARAWAARAEARAPDVGAAALMLQDQLAAAVEPVLERLRQSRAAQHAQIDTPEEYRRLGRVCPGDQRRMRFTFGAH
;
A
#
# COMPACT_ATOMS: atom_id res chain seq x y z
N MET A 1 16.21 -37.03 -22.31
CA MET A 1 15.86 -37.29 -20.90
C MET A 1 14.37 -37.00 -20.72
N ALA A 2 13.62 -37.86 -20.03
CA ALA A 2 12.18 -37.66 -19.82
C ALA A 2 11.95 -36.54 -18.77
N GLN A 3 10.97 -35.68 -18.99
CA GLN A 3 10.64 -34.60 -18.06
C GLN A 3 10.02 -35.17 -16.76
N PRO A 4 10.28 -34.58 -15.58
CA PRO A 4 9.72 -35.06 -14.33
C PRO A 4 8.19 -34.97 -14.35
N ALA A 5 7.49 -36.05 -13.99
CA ALA A 5 6.04 -36.04 -13.93
C ALA A 5 5.55 -35.15 -12.77
N CYS A 6 4.60 -34.27 -13.06
CA CYS A 6 4.02 -33.39 -12.04
C CYS A 6 2.92 -34.12 -11.26
N PRO A 7 2.76 -33.81 -9.96
CA PRO A 7 1.57 -34.23 -9.22
C PRO A 7 0.30 -33.70 -9.90
N PRO A 8 -0.87 -34.36 -9.72
CA PRO A 8 -2.15 -33.84 -10.19
C PRO A 8 -2.37 -32.44 -9.61
N ARG A 9 -2.70 -31.43 -10.43
CA ARG A 9 -2.76 -30.01 -9.98
C ARG A 9 -3.83 -29.77 -8.90
N GLY A 10 -4.97 -30.43 -8.98
CA GLY A 10 -6.08 -30.23 -8.03
C GLY A 10 -6.55 -28.78 -8.00
N THR A 11 -7.35 -28.42 -7.00
CA THR A 11 -7.72 -27.01 -6.71
C THR A 11 -6.98 -26.56 -5.45
N PRO A 12 -6.00 -25.65 -5.56
CA PRO A 12 -5.26 -25.19 -4.40
C PRO A 12 -6.18 -24.43 -3.42
N ALA A 13 -5.97 -24.63 -2.12
CA ALA A 13 -6.59 -23.78 -1.12
C ALA A 13 -6.03 -22.35 -1.24
N LEU A 14 -6.91 -21.34 -1.32
CA LEU A 14 -6.51 -19.94 -1.46
C LEU A 14 -7.09 -19.13 -0.31
N ASN A 15 -6.20 -18.56 0.51
CA ASN A 15 -6.55 -17.59 1.53
C ASN A 15 -5.95 -16.22 1.15
N VAL A 16 -6.80 -15.20 1.13
CA VAL A 16 -6.36 -13.80 0.97
C VAL A 16 -6.90 -13.01 2.15
N SER A 17 -6.00 -12.55 3.00
CA SER A 17 -6.29 -11.74 4.18
C SER A 17 -5.84 -10.29 3.99
N LEU A 18 -6.61 -9.37 4.55
CA LEU A 18 -6.35 -7.94 4.56
C LEU A 18 -6.23 -7.46 6.01
N SER A 19 -5.16 -6.74 6.32
CA SER A 19 -4.98 -6.01 7.58
C SER A 19 -5.02 -4.51 7.30
N ASP A 20 -6.18 -3.89 7.52
CA ASP A 20 -6.44 -2.45 7.29
C ASP A 20 -6.86 -1.75 8.61
N PRO A 21 -5.93 -1.49 9.54
CA PRO A 21 -6.24 -0.74 10.75
C PRO A 21 -6.64 0.72 10.43
N GLU A 22 -7.46 1.30 11.31
CA GLU A 22 -7.80 2.72 11.26
C GLU A 22 -6.53 3.61 11.33
N PRO A 23 -6.50 4.75 10.62
CA PRO A 23 -5.37 5.66 10.65
C PRO A 23 -5.15 6.20 12.06
N ARG A 24 -3.91 6.14 12.53
CA ARG A 24 -3.54 6.70 13.83
C ARG A 24 -3.17 8.16 13.68
N VAL A 25 -3.83 9.03 14.44
CA VAL A 25 -3.41 10.43 14.55
C VAL A 25 -2.29 10.50 15.58
N LEU A 26 -1.07 10.83 15.12
CA LEU A 26 0.11 10.91 15.96
C LEU A 26 0.38 12.35 16.43
N PRO A 27 1.22 12.54 17.47
CA PRO A 27 1.62 13.88 17.91
C PRO A 27 2.20 14.74 16.78
N PRO A 28 1.96 16.06 16.82
CA PRO A 28 2.34 16.95 15.73
C PRO A 28 3.84 17.17 15.62
N LEU A 29 4.30 17.34 14.38
CA LEU A 29 5.69 17.70 14.04
C LEU A 29 5.77 19.13 13.52
N PRO A 30 6.94 19.78 13.55
CA PRO A 30 7.16 21.04 12.84
C PRO A 30 6.82 20.89 11.35
N ALA A 31 6.23 21.92 10.75
CA ALA A 31 5.82 21.88 9.34
C ALA A 31 6.98 21.55 8.38
N TRP A 32 8.20 22.03 8.66
CA TRP A 32 9.37 21.72 7.84
C TRP A 32 9.70 20.22 7.82
N GLN A 33 9.50 19.52 8.93
CA GLN A 33 9.77 18.09 9.02
C GLN A 33 8.71 17.29 8.25
N LEU A 34 7.44 17.74 8.28
CA LEU A 34 6.39 17.14 7.44
C LEU A 34 6.70 17.27 5.95
N ARG A 35 7.26 18.42 5.51
CA ARG A 35 7.72 18.61 4.12
C ARG A 35 8.81 17.62 3.74
N GLN A 36 9.83 17.49 4.58
CA GLN A 36 10.93 16.55 4.34
C GLN A 36 10.45 15.10 4.24
N MET A 37 9.49 14.71 5.07
CA MET A 37 8.90 13.37 5.02
C MET A 37 8.09 13.14 3.74
N ALA A 38 7.32 14.13 3.28
CA ALA A 38 6.56 14.05 2.04
C ALA A 38 7.45 13.88 0.79
N GLU A 39 8.68 14.41 0.83
CA GLU A 39 9.65 14.31 -0.27
C GLU A 39 10.44 12.98 -0.29
N GLY A 40 10.44 12.20 0.80
CA GLY A 40 11.38 11.08 0.99
C GLY A 40 10.78 9.66 0.99
N GLU A 41 9.46 9.48 1.13
CA GLU A 41 8.92 8.16 1.51
C GLU A 41 8.44 7.27 0.34
N GLU A 42 8.06 7.80 -0.83
CA GLU A 42 7.85 7.04 -2.07
C GLU A 42 7.37 7.99 -3.19
N THR A 43 7.69 7.66 -4.44
CA THR A 43 7.45 8.41 -5.69
C THR A 43 5.99 8.69 -6.06
N GLU A 44 5.25 9.42 -5.22
CA GLU A 44 4.02 10.14 -5.61
C GLU A 44 4.16 11.60 -5.19
N VAL A 45 4.82 12.39 -6.05
CA VAL A 45 4.98 13.83 -5.88
C VAL A 45 3.61 14.49 -6.04
N GLY A 46 2.94 14.75 -4.91
CA GLY A 46 1.86 15.73 -4.83
C GLY A 46 2.42 17.15 -5.09
N PRO A 47 1.58 18.11 -5.51
CA PRO A 47 2.03 19.47 -5.81
C PRO A 47 2.81 20.09 -4.63
N PRO A 48 3.93 20.77 -4.89
CA PRO A 48 4.71 21.42 -3.86
C PRO A 48 3.93 22.65 -3.43
N LEU A 49 3.16 22.60 -2.33
CA LEU A 49 2.71 23.74 -1.52
C LEU A 49 1.76 23.25 -0.39
N HIS A 50 2.14 23.52 0.87
CA HIS A 50 1.26 23.59 2.07
C HIS A 50 1.02 22.32 2.93
N HIS A 51 2.09 21.67 3.38
CA HIS A 51 2.04 20.59 4.39
C HIS A 51 1.77 21.12 5.81
N LEU A 52 0.52 21.52 6.07
CA LEU A 52 -0.01 21.69 7.43
C LEU A 52 -0.49 20.34 8.02
N GLY A 53 -0.68 19.34 7.18
CA GLY A 53 -0.92 17.97 7.54
C GLY A 53 -0.12 17.04 6.63
N LEU A 54 -0.03 15.77 7.04
CA LEU A 54 0.54 14.70 6.25
C LEU A 54 -0.14 13.38 6.62
N THR A 55 -0.62 12.68 5.60
CA THR A 55 -1.07 11.30 5.68
C THR A 55 -0.01 10.39 5.09
N LEU A 56 0.53 9.50 5.91
CA LEU A 56 1.52 8.49 5.51
C LEU A 56 0.83 7.14 5.37
N SER A 57 1.12 6.47 4.26
CA SER A 57 0.55 5.16 3.92
C SER A 57 1.61 4.27 3.29
N ARG A 58 1.90 3.14 3.95
CA ARG A 58 2.80 2.11 3.44
C ARG A 58 2.06 0.78 3.38
N VAL A 59 2.12 0.15 2.22
CA VAL A 59 1.45 -1.11 1.95
C VAL A 59 2.51 -2.20 1.77
N GLU A 60 2.39 -3.27 2.56
CA GLU A 60 3.20 -4.47 2.41
C GLU A 60 2.32 -5.62 1.94
N TRP A 61 2.87 -6.51 1.12
CA TRP A 61 2.23 -7.79 0.81
C TRP A 61 3.18 -8.93 1.14
N ARG A 62 2.60 -10.07 1.54
CA ARG A 62 3.32 -11.29 1.88
C ARG A 62 2.63 -12.47 1.23
N SER A 63 3.43 -13.46 0.84
CA SER A 63 2.91 -14.70 0.29
C SER A 63 3.57 -15.92 0.91
N GLU A 64 2.77 -16.97 1.07
CA GLU A 64 3.23 -18.31 1.42
C GLU A 64 2.63 -19.28 0.41
N ILE A 65 3.47 -20.13 -0.16
CA ILE A 65 3.06 -21.17 -1.12
C ILE A 65 3.47 -22.51 -0.54
N THR A 66 2.48 -23.37 -0.31
CA THR A 66 2.73 -24.80 -0.08
C THR A 66 2.56 -25.50 -1.41
N ALA A 67 3.55 -26.31 -1.80
CA ALA A 67 3.54 -27.03 -3.06
C ALA A 67 3.73 -28.53 -2.84
N ARG A 68 3.13 -29.33 -3.71
CA ARG A 68 3.42 -30.76 -3.86
C ARG A 68 4.42 -30.94 -4.97
N SER A 69 5.43 -31.75 -4.75
CA SER A 69 6.42 -32.10 -5.76
C SER A 69 6.35 -33.56 -6.16
N GLY A 70 6.76 -33.86 -7.39
CA GLY A 70 6.88 -35.19 -7.96
C GLY A 70 8.12 -35.32 -8.84
N GLY A 71 8.45 -36.55 -9.21
CA GLY A 71 9.48 -36.82 -10.20
C GLY A 71 10.93 -36.81 -9.70
N ALA A 72 11.18 -36.98 -8.40
CA ALA A 72 12.53 -37.04 -7.80
C ALA A 72 13.43 -38.10 -8.48
N SER A 73 14.17 -37.66 -9.49
CA SER A 73 15.12 -38.46 -10.27
C SER A 73 16.23 -37.53 -10.77
N ALA A 74 17.25 -38.07 -11.45
CA ALA A 74 18.29 -37.26 -12.08
C ALA A 74 17.77 -36.21 -13.09
N ALA A 75 16.48 -36.26 -13.46
CA ALA A 75 15.83 -35.32 -14.38
C ALA A 75 15.21 -34.08 -13.70
N GLY A 76 15.35 -33.91 -12.38
CA GLY A 76 14.82 -32.79 -11.61
C GLY A 76 13.47 -33.09 -10.95
N VAL A 77 12.76 -32.04 -10.51
CA VAL A 77 11.45 -32.12 -9.87
C VAL A 77 10.42 -31.29 -10.62
N CYS A 78 9.14 -31.66 -10.47
CA CYS A 78 8.04 -30.79 -10.82
C CYS A 78 7.19 -30.49 -9.59
N ALA A 79 6.87 -29.22 -9.34
CA ALA A 79 6.06 -28.75 -8.24
C ALA A 79 4.79 -28.04 -8.72
N VAL A 80 3.68 -28.26 -8.01
CA VAL A 80 2.39 -27.61 -8.23
C VAL A 80 1.87 -27.08 -6.88
N PRO A 81 1.27 -25.88 -6.82
CA PRO A 81 0.75 -25.35 -5.55
C PRO A 81 -0.40 -26.22 -5.02
N SER A 82 -0.48 -26.34 -3.70
CA SER A 82 -1.61 -26.96 -2.99
C SER A 82 -2.29 -25.99 -2.02
N GLU A 83 -1.55 -25.01 -1.49
CA GLU A 83 -2.10 -23.92 -0.69
C GLU A 83 -1.36 -22.62 -0.99
N ILE A 84 -2.11 -21.52 -1.02
CA ILE A 84 -1.59 -20.16 -1.23
C ILE A 84 -2.21 -19.28 -0.15
N ARG A 85 -1.36 -18.61 0.63
CA ARG A 85 -1.77 -17.54 1.55
C ARG A 85 -1.19 -16.23 1.07
N LEU A 86 -2.05 -15.26 0.82
CA LEU A 86 -1.67 -13.88 0.52
C LEU A 86 -2.14 -12.98 1.64
N THR A 87 -1.25 -12.14 2.15
CA THR A 87 -1.61 -11.11 3.13
C THR A 87 -1.26 -9.75 2.58
N LEU A 88 -2.24 -8.84 2.55
CA LEU A 88 -2.03 -7.43 2.25
C LEU A 88 -2.16 -6.64 3.56
N VAL A 89 -1.16 -5.82 3.89
CA VAL A 89 -1.05 -5.12 5.17
C VAL A 89 -0.88 -3.64 4.92
N HIS A 90 -1.75 -2.82 5.51
CA HIS A 90 -1.51 -1.40 5.69
C HIS A 90 -0.50 -1.22 6.83
N ALA A 91 0.79 -1.42 6.52
CA ALA A 91 1.88 -1.49 7.50
C ALA A 91 2.09 -0.15 8.22
N GLU A 92 1.84 0.94 7.52
CA GLU A 92 1.85 2.29 8.07
C GLU A 92 0.61 3.03 7.61
N HIS A 93 -0.14 3.59 8.56
CA HIS A 93 -1.32 4.41 8.29
C HIS A 93 -1.46 5.46 9.38
N ILE A 94 -0.87 6.63 9.12
CA ILE A 94 -0.66 7.68 10.13
C ILE A 94 -1.10 9.03 9.57
N ILE A 95 -1.70 9.84 10.42
CA ILE A 95 -1.95 11.26 10.16
C ILE A 95 -1.13 12.08 11.15
N ARG A 96 -0.41 13.10 10.66
CA ARG A 96 0.25 14.12 11.48
C ARG A 96 -0.17 15.51 11.05
N LEU A 97 -0.29 16.40 12.02
CA LEU A 97 -0.51 17.82 11.79
C LEU A 97 0.75 18.62 12.12
N ALA A 98 0.87 19.79 11.50
CA ALA A 98 1.90 20.76 11.81
C ALA A 98 1.68 21.31 13.23
N ARG A 99 2.77 21.39 14.00
CA ARG A 99 2.77 21.87 15.39
C ARG A 99 2.38 23.33 15.52
N GLU A 100 2.62 24.10 14.46
CA GLU A 100 2.33 25.52 14.37
C GLU A 100 0.82 25.81 14.32
N ILE A 101 0.00 24.81 13.97
CA ILE A 101 -1.45 24.93 14.01
C ILE A 101 -1.93 24.97 15.46
N PRO A 102 -2.76 25.96 15.86
CA PRO A 102 -3.37 25.98 17.19
C PRO A 102 -4.15 24.68 17.47
N ARG A 103 -3.73 23.95 18.51
CA ARG A 103 -4.36 22.69 18.92
C ARG A 103 -5.83 22.90 19.25
N GLY A 104 -6.69 22.00 18.76
CA GLY A 104 -8.14 22.06 18.97
C GLY A 104 -8.84 23.25 18.30
N GLY A 105 -8.10 24.04 17.50
CA GLY A 105 -8.65 25.15 16.74
C GLY A 105 -9.46 24.70 15.52
N CYS A 106 -10.14 25.66 14.91
CA CYS A 106 -10.86 25.50 13.65
C CYS A 106 -9.94 24.93 12.56
N LEU A 107 -8.73 25.49 12.41
CA LEU A 107 -7.82 25.09 11.34
C LEU A 107 -7.29 23.66 11.55
N ALA A 108 -7.06 23.25 12.80
CA ALA A 108 -6.68 21.87 13.11
C ALA A 108 -7.78 20.88 12.70
N GLY A 109 -9.05 21.24 12.89
CA GLY A 109 -10.20 20.46 12.44
C GLY A 109 -10.26 20.34 10.91
N GLU A 110 -10.09 21.46 10.19
CA GLU A 110 -10.10 21.50 8.73
C GLU A 110 -8.97 20.68 8.10
N VAL A 111 -7.74 20.82 8.62
CA VAL A 111 -6.59 20.05 8.12
C VAL A 111 -6.76 18.57 8.46
N LEU A 112 -7.19 18.22 9.68
CA LEU A 112 -7.46 16.81 10.02
C LEU A 112 -8.54 16.20 9.13
N ALA A 113 -9.60 16.94 8.82
CA ALA A 113 -10.63 16.48 7.90
C ALA A 113 -10.09 16.27 6.48
N HIS A 114 -9.20 17.17 6.03
CA HIS A 114 -8.48 17.00 4.76
C HIS A 114 -7.65 15.72 4.76
N GLU A 115 -6.79 15.50 5.75
CA GLU A 115 -5.95 14.30 5.86
C GLU A 115 -6.76 13.01 5.97
N ARG A 116 -7.91 13.04 6.65
CA ARG A 116 -8.81 11.88 6.73
C ARG A 116 -9.39 11.47 5.37
N ARG A 117 -9.53 12.39 4.41
CA ARG A 117 -9.96 12.03 3.04
C ARG A 117 -8.87 11.24 2.31
N HIS A 118 -7.60 11.63 2.46
CA HIS A 118 -6.47 10.85 1.95
C HIS A 118 -6.41 9.47 2.59
N ALA A 119 -6.56 9.40 3.92
CA ALA A 119 -6.62 8.13 4.63
C ALA A 119 -7.75 7.22 4.10
N GLU A 120 -8.94 7.75 3.81
CA GLU A 120 -10.03 6.96 3.25
C GLU A 120 -9.74 6.46 1.82
N VAL A 121 -9.07 7.27 0.99
CA VAL A 121 -8.59 6.82 -0.33
C VAL A 121 -7.66 5.63 -0.17
N ASN A 122 -6.66 5.72 0.72
CA ASN A 122 -5.70 4.63 0.97
C ASN A 122 -6.41 3.32 1.35
N ARG A 123 -7.40 3.40 2.24
CA ARG A 123 -8.16 2.21 2.68
C ARG A 123 -9.01 1.62 1.56
N ARG A 124 -9.70 2.47 0.79
CA ARG A 124 -10.53 2.02 -0.33
C ARG A 124 -9.68 1.29 -1.37
N THR A 125 -8.60 1.92 -1.84
CA THR A 125 -7.74 1.32 -2.87
C THR A 125 -7.09 0.02 -2.38
N LEU A 126 -6.72 -0.05 -1.10
CA LEU A 126 -6.19 -1.28 -0.49
C LEU A 126 -7.20 -2.43 -0.50
N ARG A 127 -8.48 -2.17 -0.20
CA ARG A 127 -9.54 -3.18 -0.25
C ARG A 127 -9.80 -3.67 -1.67
N GLU A 128 -9.85 -2.76 -2.63
CA GLU A 128 -10.00 -3.08 -4.06
C GLU A 128 -8.81 -3.96 -4.54
N ALA A 129 -7.60 -3.64 -4.11
CA ALA A 129 -6.42 -4.45 -4.41
C ALA A 129 -6.51 -5.85 -3.81
N ALA A 130 -7.00 -6.01 -2.57
CA ALA A 130 -7.18 -7.32 -1.95
C ALA A 130 -8.15 -8.22 -2.75
N GLU A 131 -9.22 -7.66 -3.32
CA GLU A 131 -10.13 -8.38 -4.21
C GLU A 131 -9.47 -8.76 -5.54
N GLY A 132 -8.68 -7.84 -6.11
CA GLY A 132 -7.86 -8.09 -7.29
C GLY A 132 -6.85 -9.22 -7.08
N LEU A 133 -6.15 -9.22 -5.95
CA LEU A 133 -5.19 -10.26 -5.56
C LEU A 133 -5.86 -11.63 -5.47
N ARG A 134 -7.06 -11.72 -4.88
CA ARG A 134 -7.82 -12.98 -4.81
C ARG A 134 -8.12 -13.54 -6.19
N SER A 135 -8.51 -12.69 -7.13
CA SER A 135 -8.86 -13.10 -8.49
C SER A 135 -7.63 -13.56 -9.27
N VAL A 136 -6.55 -12.79 -9.21
CA VAL A 136 -5.29 -13.09 -9.88
C VAL A 136 -4.61 -14.33 -9.32
N ALA A 137 -4.56 -14.48 -7.99
CA ALA A 137 -3.98 -15.64 -7.34
C ALA A 137 -4.73 -16.93 -7.71
N ARG A 138 -6.07 -16.88 -7.77
CA ARG A 138 -6.90 -18.01 -8.22
C ARG A 138 -6.58 -18.39 -9.67
N ALA A 139 -6.47 -17.41 -10.57
CA ALA A 139 -6.16 -17.64 -11.98
C ALA A 139 -4.73 -18.17 -12.18
N TRP A 140 -3.77 -17.68 -11.40
CA TRP A 140 -2.40 -18.19 -11.36
C TRP A 140 -2.36 -19.63 -10.86
N ALA A 141 -3.01 -19.92 -9.73
CA ALA A 141 -3.06 -21.23 -9.09
C ALA A 141 -3.57 -22.34 -10.02
N ALA A 142 -4.53 -22.03 -10.89
CA ALA A 142 -5.12 -22.98 -11.84
C ALA A 142 -4.13 -23.49 -12.90
N ARG A 143 -3.05 -22.74 -13.16
CA ARG A 143 -2.06 -23.04 -14.21
C ARG A 143 -0.62 -23.18 -13.71
N ALA A 144 -0.35 -22.78 -12.48
CA ALA A 144 0.99 -22.72 -11.92
C ALA A 144 1.64 -24.11 -11.84
N GLU A 145 2.87 -24.16 -12.32
CA GLU A 145 3.72 -25.34 -12.34
C GLU A 145 5.18 -24.86 -12.40
N ALA A 146 6.06 -25.50 -11.63
CA ALA A 146 7.48 -25.22 -11.67
C ALA A 146 8.25 -26.52 -11.89
N ARG A 147 9.11 -26.55 -12.91
CA ARG A 147 10.04 -27.64 -13.18
C ARG A 147 11.44 -27.13 -12.94
N ALA A 148 12.16 -27.74 -12.00
CA ALA A 148 13.47 -27.27 -11.57
C ALA A 148 14.37 -28.45 -11.17
N PRO A 149 15.69 -28.24 -10.99
CA PRO A 149 16.61 -29.30 -10.57
C PRO A 149 16.27 -29.91 -9.19
N ASP A 150 15.74 -29.09 -8.29
CA ASP A 150 15.38 -29.49 -6.93
C ASP A 150 14.15 -28.73 -6.42
N VAL A 151 13.66 -29.13 -5.24
CA VAL A 151 12.44 -28.59 -4.63
C VAL A 151 12.57 -27.11 -4.26
N GLY A 152 13.77 -26.67 -3.84
CA GLY A 152 14.02 -25.28 -3.47
C GLY A 152 13.95 -24.36 -4.68
N ALA A 153 14.60 -24.76 -5.78
CA ALA A 153 14.53 -24.03 -7.05
C ALA A 153 13.08 -23.98 -7.59
N ALA A 154 12.31 -25.07 -7.49
CA ALA A 154 10.91 -25.07 -7.91
C ALA A 154 10.05 -24.15 -7.03
N ALA A 155 10.30 -24.09 -5.73
CA ALA A 155 9.60 -23.19 -4.81
C ALA A 155 9.88 -21.70 -5.15
N LEU A 156 11.14 -21.35 -5.40
CA LEU A 156 11.53 -19.99 -5.83
C LEU A 156 10.84 -19.60 -7.15
N MET A 157 10.81 -20.50 -8.13
CA MET A 157 10.11 -20.26 -9.39
C MET A 157 8.61 -20.00 -9.19
N LEU A 158 7.93 -20.75 -8.30
CA LEU A 158 6.52 -20.51 -8.00
C LEU A 158 6.32 -19.15 -7.31
N GLN A 159 7.24 -18.75 -6.42
CA GLN A 159 7.22 -17.44 -5.78
C GLN A 159 7.38 -16.31 -6.80
N ASP A 160 8.36 -16.40 -7.69
CA ASP A 160 8.61 -15.41 -8.73
C ASP A 160 7.42 -15.30 -9.70
N GLN A 161 6.83 -16.43 -10.09
CA GLN A 161 5.63 -16.45 -10.94
C GLN A 161 4.43 -15.80 -10.24
N LEU A 162 4.22 -16.05 -8.94
CA LEU A 162 3.14 -15.43 -8.18
C LEU A 162 3.38 -13.93 -8.03
N ALA A 163 4.60 -13.51 -7.69
CA ALA A 163 5.00 -12.11 -7.61
C ALA A 163 4.73 -11.37 -8.92
N ALA A 164 5.18 -11.93 -10.05
CA ALA A 164 4.92 -11.37 -11.38
C ALA A 164 3.42 -11.33 -11.72
N ALA A 165 2.63 -12.31 -11.26
CA ALA A 165 1.19 -12.31 -11.48
C ALA A 165 0.48 -11.20 -10.69
N VAL A 166 0.89 -10.94 -9.44
CA VAL A 166 0.24 -9.96 -8.57
C VAL A 166 0.67 -8.52 -8.82
N GLU A 167 1.87 -8.29 -9.39
CA GLU A 167 2.40 -6.94 -9.60
C GLU A 167 1.44 -5.98 -10.34
N PRO A 168 0.73 -6.38 -11.41
CA PRO A 168 -0.25 -5.50 -12.07
C PRO A 168 -1.43 -5.09 -11.18
N VAL A 169 -1.73 -5.83 -10.11
CA VAL A 169 -2.74 -5.41 -9.11
C VAL A 169 -2.15 -4.33 -8.20
N LEU A 170 -0.90 -4.52 -7.75
CA LEU A 170 -0.20 -3.55 -6.89
C LEU A 170 0.10 -2.25 -7.64
N GLU A 171 0.39 -2.33 -8.93
CA GLU A 171 0.61 -1.14 -9.74
C GLU A 171 -0.69 -0.34 -9.94
N ARG A 172 -1.82 -1.02 -10.18
CA ARG A 172 -3.13 -0.37 -10.22
C ARG A 172 -3.52 0.25 -8.89
N LEU A 173 -3.17 -0.38 -7.76
CA LEU A 173 -3.33 0.21 -6.43
C LEU A 173 -2.62 1.57 -6.35
N ARG A 174 -1.33 1.62 -6.70
CA ARG A 174 -0.52 2.85 -6.66
C ARG A 174 -1.15 3.93 -7.56
N GLN A 175 -1.35 3.63 -8.84
CA GLN A 175 -1.92 4.57 -9.81
C GLN A 175 -3.31 5.11 -9.39
N SER A 176 -4.18 4.23 -8.91
CA SER A 176 -5.52 4.60 -8.42
C SER A 176 -5.44 5.50 -7.20
N ARG A 177 -4.51 5.24 -6.28
CA ARG A 177 -4.25 6.08 -5.11
C ARG A 177 -3.75 7.47 -5.52
N ALA A 178 -2.69 7.56 -6.33
CA ALA A 178 -2.18 8.84 -6.86
C ALA A 178 -3.29 9.67 -7.52
N ALA A 179 -4.06 9.05 -8.42
CA ALA A 179 -5.10 9.75 -9.17
C ALA A 179 -6.21 10.30 -8.24
N GLN A 180 -6.51 9.61 -7.14
CA GLN A 180 -7.52 10.03 -6.18
C GLN A 180 -6.99 11.05 -5.16
N HIS A 181 -5.72 10.96 -4.75
CA HIS A 181 -5.07 12.00 -3.94
C HIS A 181 -5.02 13.33 -4.72
N ALA A 182 -4.68 13.30 -6.01
CA ALA A 182 -4.66 14.49 -6.85
C ALA A 182 -6.03 15.18 -6.99
N GLN A 183 -7.13 14.46 -6.81
CA GLN A 183 -8.49 15.03 -6.78
C GLN A 183 -8.81 15.74 -5.45
N ILE A 184 -8.10 15.40 -4.38
CA ILE A 184 -8.21 16.04 -3.06
C ILE A 184 -7.31 17.27 -3.01
N ASP A 185 -6.08 17.15 -3.49
CA ASP A 185 -5.00 18.14 -3.42
C ASP A 185 -5.07 19.18 -4.55
N THR A 186 -6.22 19.84 -4.65
CA THR A 186 -6.47 20.86 -5.68
C THR A 186 -5.99 22.25 -5.24
N PRO A 187 -5.59 23.12 -6.19
CA PRO A 187 -5.32 24.54 -5.89
C PRO A 187 -6.49 25.25 -5.21
N GLU A 188 -7.72 24.86 -5.53
CA GLU A 188 -8.95 25.36 -4.91
C GLU A 188 -9.01 24.99 -3.43
N GLU A 189 -8.69 23.74 -3.10
CA GLU A 189 -8.67 23.25 -1.72
C GLU A 189 -7.61 23.97 -0.89
N TYR A 190 -6.42 24.18 -1.45
CA TYR A 190 -5.37 24.95 -0.78
C TYR A 190 -5.77 26.42 -0.55
N ARG A 191 -6.39 27.05 -1.55
CA ARG A 191 -6.93 28.41 -1.39
C ARG A 191 -8.03 28.48 -0.33
N ARG A 192 -8.88 27.45 -0.24
CA ARG A 192 -9.90 27.33 0.79
C ARG A 192 -9.26 27.22 2.18
N LEU A 193 -8.35 26.26 2.38
CA LEU A 193 -7.62 26.07 3.64
C LEU A 193 -6.85 27.34 4.06
N GLY A 194 -6.29 28.07 3.08
CA GLY A 194 -5.62 29.36 3.27
C GLY A 194 -6.54 30.56 3.56
N ARG A 195 -7.87 30.38 3.60
CA ARG A 195 -8.84 31.45 3.93
C ARG A 195 -9.77 31.12 5.10
N VAL A 196 -10.03 29.83 5.33
CA VAL A 196 -10.84 29.38 6.47
C VAL A 196 -10.13 29.61 7.80
N CYS A 197 -10.89 29.77 8.88
CA CYS A 197 -10.36 29.92 10.23
C CYS A 197 -9.38 31.11 10.40
N PRO A 198 -9.76 32.35 10.06
CA PRO A 198 -8.85 33.50 10.05
C PRO A 198 -8.22 33.81 11.42
N GLY A 199 -8.88 33.43 12.53
CA GLY A 199 -8.31 33.54 13.87
C GLY A 199 -7.09 32.65 14.10
N ASP A 200 -7.12 31.41 13.60
CA ASP A 200 -6.00 30.47 13.70
C ASP A 200 -4.88 30.87 12.75
N GLN A 201 -5.21 31.30 11.54
CA GLN A 201 -4.22 31.78 10.58
C GLN A 201 -3.43 32.99 11.09
N ARG A 202 -4.09 33.95 11.75
CA ARG A 202 -3.39 35.07 12.39
C ARG A 202 -2.42 34.57 13.45
N ARG A 203 -2.83 33.64 14.31
CA ARG A 203 -1.97 33.05 15.34
C ARG A 203 -0.75 32.35 14.74
N MET A 204 -0.94 31.56 13.68
CA MET A 204 0.17 30.90 12.99
C MET A 204 1.15 31.91 12.37
N ARG A 205 0.67 33.02 11.78
CA ARG A 205 1.55 34.05 11.21
C ARG A 205 2.49 34.65 12.26
N PHE A 206 2.04 34.80 13.50
CA PHE A 206 2.92 35.23 14.60
C PHE A 206 3.92 34.14 15.00
N THR A 207 3.56 32.86 14.91
CA THR A 207 4.45 31.73 15.18
C THR A 207 5.53 31.55 14.10
N PHE A 208 5.19 31.75 12.83
CA PHE A 208 6.15 31.68 11.72
C PHE A 208 6.98 32.96 11.54
N GLY A 209 6.51 34.11 12.02
CA GLY A 209 7.20 35.40 11.91
C GLY A 209 8.09 35.78 13.10
N ALA A 210 8.24 34.88 14.09
CA ALA A 210 9.10 35.09 15.26
C ALA A 210 10.55 34.59 15.04
N HIS A 211 10.98 34.42 13.79
CA HIS A 211 12.33 34.02 13.39
C HIS A 211 12.91 35.01 12.38
#